data_AF-G9WMY5-F1
#
_entry.id   AF-G9WMY5-F1
#
_cell.length_a   1.000
_cell.length_b   1.000
_cell.length_c   1.000
_cell.angle_alpha   90.00
_cell.angle_beta   90.00
_cell.angle_gamma   90.00
#
_symmetry.space_group_name_H-M   'P 1'
#
loop_
_entity.id
_entity.type
_entity.pdbx_description
1 polymer ?
#
loop_
_entity_poly.entity_id
_entity_poly.type
_entity_poly.pdbx_seq_one_letter_code
_entity_poly.pdbx_strand_id
1 'polypeptide(L)'
;MSIPTELIPICPDDGLPMTMNLRTDESFVEDAGWKMAAKRYQDFLHSHKGKHVLYWELGVGMNTPVIIKFPFWQYTEENPNAYYACLNLGESGCSTKISERSICLNADIGKGLRDLL
;
A
#
# COMPACT_ATOMS: atom_id res chain seq x y z
N MET A 1 -20.43 24.67 12.21
CA MET A 1 -21.36 23.85 11.40
C MET A 1 -21.86 22.73 12.27
N SER A 2 -23.16 22.49 12.33
CA SER A 2 -23.79 21.42 13.13
C SER A 2 -24.71 20.61 12.24
N ILE A 3 -24.89 19.33 12.58
CA ILE A 3 -25.88 18.45 11.97
C ILE A 3 -26.87 17.97 13.05
N PRO A 4 -28.14 17.73 12.70
CA PRO A 4 -29.09 17.10 13.61
C PRO A 4 -28.64 15.68 14.02
N THR A 5 -28.90 15.30 15.28
CA THR A 5 -28.42 14.02 15.86
C THR A 5 -29.14 12.82 15.26
N GLU A 6 -30.41 13.00 14.90
CA GLU A 6 -31.26 12.00 14.23
C GLU A 6 -30.76 11.60 12.83
N LEU A 7 -29.83 12.35 12.25
CA LEU A 7 -29.20 12.02 10.97
C LEU A 7 -27.91 11.19 11.12
N ILE A 8 -27.46 10.93 12.35
CA ILE A 8 -26.30 10.08 12.58
C ILE A 8 -26.68 8.63 12.23
N PRO A 9 -26.01 7.99 11.26
CA PRO A 9 -26.29 6.60 10.92
C PRO A 9 -25.97 5.68 12.10
N ILE A 10 -26.86 4.73 12.37
CA ILE A 10 -26.75 3.76 13.46
C ILE A 10 -26.55 2.35 12.90
N CYS A 11 -25.63 1.61 13.48
CA CYS A 11 -25.36 0.22 13.14
C CYS A 11 -26.56 -0.67 13.54
N PRO A 12 -27.12 -1.47 12.62
CA PRO A 12 -28.26 -2.34 12.93
C PRO A 12 -27.89 -3.52 13.85
N ASP A 13 -26.60 -3.88 13.94
CA ASP A 13 -26.16 -5.06 14.68
C ASP A 13 -25.93 -4.79 16.17
N ASP A 14 -25.37 -3.62 16.52
CA ASP A 14 -25.01 -3.25 17.90
C ASP A 14 -25.66 -1.95 18.41
N GLY A 15 -26.37 -1.21 17.54
CA GLY A 15 -27.04 0.04 17.88
C GLY A 15 -26.09 1.24 18.10
N LEU A 16 -24.80 1.11 17.79
CA LEU A 16 -23.82 2.18 17.95
C LEU A 16 -23.78 3.12 16.72
N PRO A 17 -23.35 4.39 16.88
CA PRO A 17 -23.11 5.29 15.75
C PRO A 17 -22.10 4.70 14.76
N MET A 18 -22.44 4.70 13.48
CA MET A 18 -21.52 4.28 12.43
C MET A 18 -20.37 5.28 12.25
N THR A 19 -19.23 4.78 11.79
CA THR A 19 -18.07 5.57 11.39
C THR A 19 -17.68 5.24 9.95
N MET A 20 -16.80 6.03 9.35
CA MET A 20 -16.23 5.69 8.05
C MET A 20 -15.36 4.44 8.16
N ASN A 21 -15.40 3.57 7.15
CA ASN A 21 -14.48 2.43 7.09
C ASN A 21 -13.06 2.89 6.70
N LEU A 22 -12.34 3.45 7.67
CA LEU A 22 -10.97 3.96 7.54
C LEU A 22 -10.11 3.33 8.63
N ARG A 23 -8.88 2.91 8.28
CA ARG A 23 -7.97 2.30 9.24
C ARG A 23 -7.31 3.36 10.12
N THR A 24 -8.02 3.81 11.16
CA THR A 24 -7.55 4.75 12.17
C THR A 24 -7.45 4.14 13.57
N ASP A 25 -8.27 3.13 13.86
CA ASP A 25 -8.34 2.43 15.15
C ASP A 25 -9.02 1.06 14.98
N GLU A 26 -9.44 0.44 16.09
CA GLU A 26 -10.09 -0.87 16.17
C GLU A 26 -11.49 -0.91 15.52
N SER A 27 -12.06 0.23 15.09
CA SER A 27 -13.33 0.27 14.36
C SER A 27 -13.22 -0.06 12.87
N PHE A 28 -11.99 -0.21 12.34
CA PHE A 28 -11.80 -0.60 10.94
C PHE A 28 -12.33 -2.00 10.67
N VAL A 29 -13.22 -2.12 9.68
CA VAL A 29 -13.90 -3.39 9.38
C VAL A 29 -13.14 -4.17 8.31
N GLU A 30 -12.59 -5.30 8.72
CA GLU A 30 -12.01 -6.33 7.84
C GLU A 30 -13.06 -7.39 7.49
N ASP A 31 -13.98 -7.01 6.60
CA ASP A 31 -15.05 -7.89 6.15
C ASP A 31 -14.55 -9.10 5.32
N ALA A 32 -15.48 -9.96 4.88
CA ALA A 32 -15.13 -11.12 4.06
C ALA A 32 -14.42 -10.74 2.76
N GLY A 33 -14.81 -9.62 2.13
CA GLY A 33 -14.19 -9.13 0.89
C GLY A 33 -12.75 -8.68 1.12
N TRP A 34 -12.50 -7.96 2.20
CA TRP A 34 -11.17 -7.55 2.65
C TRP A 34 -10.29 -8.77 2.91
N LYS A 35 -10.79 -9.75 3.67
CA LYS A 35 -10.04 -10.99 3.99
C LYS A 35 -9.72 -11.80 2.74
N MET A 36 -10.65 -11.89 1.79
CA MET A 36 -10.41 -12.55 0.50
C MET A 36 -9.35 -11.82 -0.33
N ALA A 37 -9.37 -10.48 -0.35
CA ALA A 37 -8.35 -9.68 -1.05
C ALA A 37 -6.96 -9.84 -0.40
N ALA A 38 -6.89 -9.76 0.93
CA ALA A 38 -5.67 -10.00 1.69
C ALA A 38 -5.09 -11.39 1.39
N LYS A 39 -5.94 -12.43 1.38
CA LYS A 39 -5.51 -13.79 1.02
C LYS A 39 -4.92 -13.85 -0.39
N ARG A 40 -5.58 -13.27 -1.41
CA ARG A 40 -5.06 -13.27 -2.79
C ARG A 40 -3.69 -12.58 -2.89
N TYR A 41 -3.51 -11.48 -2.16
CA TYR A 41 -2.22 -10.79 -2.09
C TYR A 41 -1.14 -11.70 -1.48
N GLN A 42 -1.43 -12.35 -0.35
CA GLN A 42 -0.48 -13.28 0.29
C GLN A 42 -0.16 -14.50 -0.60
N ASP A 43 -1.16 -15.08 -1.26
CA ASP A 43 -0.97 -16.19 -2.21
C ASP A 43 -0.08 -15.76 -3.39
N PHE A 44 -0.26 -14.53 -3.90
CA PHE A 44 0.58 -13.98 -4.96
C PHE A 44 2.04 -13.82 -4.50
N LEU A 45 2.28 -13.24 -3.32
CA LEU A 45 3.63 -13.12 -2.76
C LEU A 45 4.29 -14.48 -2.57
N HIS A 46 3.56 -15.45 -2.02
CA HIS A 46 4.08 -16.80 -1.79
C HIS A 46 4.47 -17.49 -3.10
N SER A 47 3.60 -17.44 -4.10
CA SER A 47 3.83 -18.08 -5.41
C SER A 47 4.93 -17.42 -6.25
N HIS A 48 5.39 -16.21 -5.88
CA HIS A 48 6.45 -15.48 -6.56
C HIS A 48 7.74 -15.36 -5.74
N LYS A 49 7.82 -16.03 -4.59
CA LYS A 49 9.03 -16.03 -3.76
C LYS A 49 10.24 -16.57 -4.54
N GLY A 50 11.35 -15.83 -4.50
CA GLY A 50 12.61 -16.20 -5.17
C GLY A 50 12.64 -16.03 -6.69
N LYS A 51 11.53 -15.64 -7.32
CA LYS A 51 11.46 -15.37 -8.77
C LYS A 51 12.06 -13.99 -9.10
N HIS A 52 12.23 -13.71 -10.39
CA HIS A 52 12.50 -12.36 -10.87
C HIS A 52 11.24 -11.50 -10.74
N VAL A 53 11.20 -10.65 -9.72
CA VAL A 53 10.04 -9.82 -9.36
C VAL A 53 10.44 -8.36 -9.35
N LEU A 54 9.60 -7.51 -9.93
CA LEU A 54 9.68 -6.07 -9.78
C LEU A 54 8.68 -5.62 -8.70
N TYR A 55 9.20 -5.06 -7.60
CA TYR A 55 8.41 -4.35 -6.62
C TYR A 55 8.30 -2.87 -7.02
N TRP A 56 7.25 -2.54 -7.77
CA TRP A 56 7.04 -1.19 -8.29
C TRP A 56 6.13 -0.36 -7.38
N GLU A 57 6.73 0.61 -6.71
CA GLU A 57 6.08 1.58 -5.84
C GLU A 57 5.75 2.87 -6.62
N LEU A 58 4.49 3.30 -6.58
CA LEU A 58 3.98 4.48 -7.27
C LEU A 58 3.35 5.44 -6.26
N GLY A 59 3.94 6.62 -6.06
CA GLY A 59 3.34 7.69 -5.24
C GLY A 59 3.19 7.38 -3.75
N VAL A 60 3.98 6.46 -3.20
CA VAL A 60 3.91 6.10 -1.78
C VAL A 60 4.88 6.97 -0.99
N GLY A 61 4.32 7.85 -0.16
CA GLY A 61 5.07 8.68 0.79
C GLY A 61 5.26 8.02 2.16
N MET A 62 5.51 8.85 3.18
CA MET A 62 5.84 8.40 4.55
C MET A 62 4.69 8.44 5.57
N ASN A 63 3.45 8.64 5.14
CA ASN A 63 2.29 8.66 6.06
C ASN A 63 2.02 7.28 6.70
N THR A 64 2.06 6.21 5.90
CA THR A 64 1.82 4.83 6.36
C THR A 64 2.78 3.84 5.66
N PRO A 65 4.10 4.02 5.80
CA PRO A 65 5.11 3.31 5.01
C PRO A 65 5.12 1.79 5.26
N VAL A 66 4.55 1.35 6.39
CA VAL A 66 4.40 -0.06 6.78
C VAL A 66 3.46 -0.85 5.87
N ILE A 67 2.62 -0.18 5.05
CA ILE A 67 1.65 -0.86 4.18
C ILE A 67 2.30 -1.34 2.87
N ILE A 68 3.20 -0.53 2.27
CA ILE A 68 3.80 -0.82 0.95
C ILE A 68 5.32 -0.63 0.97
N LYS A 69 5.80 0.57 1.31
CA LYS A 69 7.20 0.98 1.15
C LYS A 69 8.16 0.06 1.90
N PHE A 70 7.97 -0.11 3.21
CA PHE A 70 8.85 -0.96 4.02
C PHE A 70 8.75 -2.45 3.65
N PRO A 71 7.54 -3.03 3.45
CA PRO A 71 7.42 -4.39 2.92
C PRO A 71 8.16 -4.59 1.59
N PHE A 72 8.03 -3.67 0.64
CA PHE A 72 8.71 -3.80 -0.67
C PHE A 72 10.22 -3.75 -0.54
N TRP A 73 10.75 -2.91 0.35
CA TRP A 73 12.18 -2.90 0.67
C TRP A 73 12.63 -4.24 1.26
N GLN A 74 11.89 -4.76 2.24
CA GLN A 74 12.19 -6.04 2.87
C GLN A 74 12.15 -7.19 1.86
N TYR A 75 11.11 -7.26 1.02
CA TYR A 75 10.97 -8.32 0.02
C TYR A 75 12.07 -8.26 -1.05
N THR A 76 12.56 -7.06 -1.38
CA THR A 76 13.69 -6.88 -2.29
C THR A 76 15.01 -7.30 -1.64
N GLU A 77 15.19 -6.99 -0.36
CA GLU A 77 16.36 -7.42 0.43
C GLU A 77 16.40 -8.96 0.53
N GLU A 78 15.27 -9.60 0.85
CA GLU A 78 15.15 -11.05 1.03
C GLU A 78 15.26 -11.88 -0.27
N ASN A 79 14.93 -11.30 -1.42
CA ASN A 79 15.00 -11.97 -2.72
C ASN A 79 16.10 -11.33 -3.60
N PRO A 80 17.29 -11.95 -3.73
CA PRO A 80 18.37 -11.44 -4.57
C PRO A 80 18.02 -11.25 -6.05
N ASN A 81 16.99 -11.95 -6.55
CA ASN A 81 16.53 -11.86 -7.94
C ASN A 81 15.54 -10.71 -8.18
N ALA A 82 15.08 -10.03 -7.12
CA ALA A 82 14.11 -8.96 -7.22
C ALA A 82 14.77 -7.60 -7.47
N TYR A 83 13.99 -6.70 -8.08
CA TYR A 83 14.31 -5.28 -8.23
C TYR A 83 13.20 -4.44 -7.59
N TYR A 84 13.59 -3.29 -7.08
CA TYR A 84 12.67 -2.26 -6.59
C TYR A 84 12.65 -1.08 -7.56
N ALA A 85 11.47 -0.55 -7.85
CA ALA A 85 11.34 0.71 -8.57
C ALA A 85 10.41 1.64 -7.80
N CYS A 86 10.81 2.89 -7.62
CA CYS A 86 10.02 3.94 -6.99
C CYS A 86 9.81 5.06 -7.99
N LEU A 87 8.55 5.42 -8.27
CA LEU A 87 8.19 6.62 -9.02
C LEU A 87 7.37 7.51 -8.09
N ASN A 88 8.00 8.57 -7.59
CA ASN A 88 7.35 9.50 -6.68
C ASN A 88 7.98 10.90 -6.76
N LEU A 89 7.14 11.94 -6.90
CA LEU A 89 7.60 13.32 -7.02
C LEU A 89 7.94 13.88 -5.63
N GLY A 90 9.20 14.28 -5.44
CA GLY A 90 9.71 14.85 -4.20
C GLY A 90 10.08 13.82 -3.12
N GLU A 91 9.63 12.57 -3.25
CA GLU A 91 9.80 11.51 -2.23
C GLU A 91 10.31 10.18 -2.83
N SER A 92 11.07 10.22 -3.93
CA SER A 92 11.68 9.00 -4.48
C SER A 92 12.87 8.54 -3.65
N GLY A 93 12.88 7.29 -3.19
CA GLY A 93 13.99 6.74 -2.41
C GLY A 93 13.86 5.26 -2.09
N CYS A 94 14.97 4.67 -1.63
CA CYS A 94 15.08 3.28 -1.21
C CYS A 94 16.01 3.14 0.00
N SER A 95 15.94 1.99 0.67
CA SER A 95 16.95 1.58 1.66
C SER A 95 18.33 1.43 1.01
N THR A 96 19.40 1.80 1.73
CA THR A 96 20.79 1.66 1.27
C THR A 96 21.16 0.20 0.98
N LYS A 97 20.51 -0.76 1.62
CA LYS A 97 20.77 -2.20 1.44
C LYS A 97 20.35 -2.75 0.08
N ILE A 98 19.47 -2.04 -0.63
CA ILE A 98 18.92 -2.48 -1.92
C ILE A 98 19.24 -1.48 -3.05
N SER A 99 20.10 -0.50 -2.79
CA SER A 99 20.37 0.61 -3.73
C SER A 99 20.86 0.13 -5.10
N GLU A 100 21.70 -0.91 -5.15
CA GLU A 100 22.19 -1.51 -6.40
C GLU A 100 21.11 -2.19 -7.24
N ARG A 101 19.97 -2.54 -6.63
CA ARG A 101 18.81 -3.18 -7.27
C ARG A 101 17.57 -2.29 -7.23
N SER A 102 17.78 -0.97 -7.14
CA SER A 102 16.71 0.02 -7.02
C SER A 102 16.77 1.07 -8.12
N ILE A 103 15.61 1.38 -8.70
CA ILE A 103 15.42 2.51 -9.62
C ILE A 103 14.53 3.53 -8.93
N CYS A 104 15.09 4.69 -8.57
CA CYS A 104 14.35 5.76 -7.90
C CYS A 104 14.15 6.94 -8.86
N LEU A 105 12.92 7.12 -9.34
CA LEU A 105 12.51 8.15 -10.29
C LEU A 105 11.76 9.27 -9.55
N ASN A 106 12.41 10.42 -9.47
CA ASN A 106 11.80 11.64 -8.95
C ASN A 106 11.01 12.34 -10.06
N ALA A 107 9.77 11.90 -10.30
CA ALA A 107 8.94 12.46 -11.36
C ALA A 107 7.44 12.34 -11.04
N ASP A 108 6.65 13.19 -11.71
CA ASP A 108 5.20 13.05 -11.75
C ASP A 108 4.80 11.67 -12.30
N ILE A 109 3.91 10.97 -11.60
CA ILE A 109 3.51 9.60 -11.96
C ILE A 109 2.78 9.59 -13.31
N GLY A 110 1.91 10.57 -13.56
CA GLY A 110 1.17 10.65 -14.81
C GLY A 110 2.10 10.83 -16.01
N LYS A 111 3.10 11.71 -15.90
CA LYS A 111 4.14 11.88 -16.92
C LYS A 111 4.99 10.61 -17.05
N GLY A 112 5.48 10.06 -15.95
CA GLY A 112 6.35 8.88 -15.95
C GLY A 112 5.68 7.67 -16.60
N LEU A 113 4.40 7.43 -16.35
CA LEU A 113 3.65 6.35 -16.98
C LEU A 113 3.42 6.59 -18.48
N ARG A 114 3.15 7.84 -18.90
CA ARG A 114 3.00 8.16 -20.33
C ARG A 114 4.28 7.95 -21.12
N ASP A 115 5.44 8.24 -20.52
CA ASP A 115 6.73 8.05 -21.20
C ASP A 115 7.09 6.56 -21.37
N LEU A 116 6.40 5.64 -20.68
CA LEU A 116 6.64 4.19 -20.74
C LEU A 116 5.69 3.43 -21.69
N LEU A 117 4.62 4.07 -22.16
CA LEU A 117 3.57 3.47 -23.02
C LEU A 117 3.74 3.91 -24.47
#